data_AF-D3VK33-F1
#
_entry.id   AF-D3VK33-F1
#
_cell.length_a   1.000
_cell.length_b   1.000
_cell.length_c   1.000
_cell.angle_alpha   90.00
_cell.angle_beta   90.00
_cell.angle_gamma   90.00
#
_symmetry.space_group_name_H-M   'P 1'
#
loop_
_entity.id
_entity.type
_entity.pdbx_description
1 polymer ?
#
loop_
_entity_poly.entity_id
_entity_poly.type
_entity_poly.pdbx_seq_one_letter_code
_entity_poly.pdbx_strand_id
1 'polypeptide(L)'
;MTGDLKSPEGFYHVSLKQLKPNSHYYRAINLGFPNEFDKSKGYSGNNLMIHGECKSIGCYAMTNRYMDEIYQYAESAFYHGQLAIKINIYPFRMTPQNMRRYKNNDNFLFWKQLQHAYEYY
;
A
#
# COMPACT_ATOMS: atom_id res chain seq x y z
N MET A 1 0.63 12.85 -16.99
CA MET A 1 1.71 11.87 -17.21
C MET A 1 1.38 10.64 -16.38
N THR A 2 1.21 9.51 -17.05
CA THR A 2 0.78 8.24 -16.47
C THR A 2 2.00 7.47 -15.99
N GLY A 3 2.01 7.05 -14.71
CA GLY A 3 2.87 5.99 -14.17
C GLY A 3 4.36 6.29 -14.09
N ASP A 4 4.84 6.87 -12.98
CA ASP A 4 6.26 6.92 -12.63
C ASP A 4 6.82 5.56 -12.13
N LEU A 5 6.00 4.49 -12.24
CA LEU A 5 6.27 3.14 -11.76
C LEU A 5 6.56 3.05 -10.25
N LYS A 6 6.24 4.10 -9.49
CA LYS A 6 6.42 4.08 -8.03
C LYS A 6 5.17 3.51 -7.38
N SER A 7 5.42 2.59 -6.46
CA SER A 7 4.38 2.16 -5.53
C SER A 7 4.08 3.30 -4.56
N PRO A 8 2.82 3.46 -4.13
CA PRO A 8 2.41 4.63 -3.39
C PRO A 8 2.78 4.49 -1.92
N GLU A 9 3.28 5.55 -1.31
CA GLU A 9 3.59 5.61 0.13
C GLU A 9 2.47 6.36 0.87
N GLY A 10 2.15 5.96 2.10
CA GLY A 10 1.12 6.63 2.92
C GLY A 10 0.05 5.68 3.46
N PHE A 11 -1.16 6.21 3.66
CA PHE A 11 -2.23 5.56 4.40
C PHE A 11 -3.44 5.26 3.51
N TYR A 12 -3.85 4.00 3.51
CA TYR A 12 -4.95 3.50 2.70
C TYR A 12 -5.95 2.75 3.57
N HIS A 13 -7.20 2.72 3.10
CA HIS A 13 -8.27 1.96 3.73
C HIS A 13 -8.86 1.01 2.70
N VAL A 14 -8.95 -0.25 3.10
CA VAL A 14 -9.51 -1.32 2.29
C VAL A 14 -10.82 -1.77 2.92
N SER A 15 -11.86 -1.85 2.11
CA SER A 15 -13.15 -2.45 2.44
C SER A 15 -13.33 -3.78 1.70
N LEU A 16 -14.36 -4.54 2.06
CA LEU A 16 -14.70 -5.80 1.39
C LEU A 16 -14.80 -5.66 -0.14
N LYS A 17 -15.30 -4.53 -0.66
CA LYS A 17 -15.46 -4.26 -2.10
C LYS A 17 -14.12 -4.22 -2.87
N GLN A 18 -13.03 -3.99 -2.15
CA GLN A 18 -11.68 -3.91 -2.69
C GLN A 18 -10.96 -5.27 -2.73
N LEU A 19 -11.53 -6.32 -2.14
CA LEU A 19 -11.05 -7.68 -2.33
C LEU A 19 -11.41 -8.18 -3.73
N LYS A 20 -10.41 -8.70 -4.45
CA LYS A 20 -10.53 -9.19 -5.84
C LYS A 20 -10.10 -10.66 -5.90
N PRO A 21 -11.03 -11.61 -5.68
CA PRO A 21 -10.67 -13.03 -5.66
C PRO A 21 -10.32 -13.54 -7.07
N ASN A 22 -10.95 -12.97 -8.10
CA ASN A 22 -10.81 -13.34 -9.51
C ASN A 22 -10.04 -12.28 -10.30
N SER A 23 -8.96 -11.72 -9.75
CA SER A 23 -8.11 -10.77 -10.49
C SER A 23 -7.34 -11.46 -11.62
N HIS A 24 -6.87 -10.67 -12.60
CA HIS A 24 -5.96 -11.15 -13.65
C HIS A 24 -4.62 -11.66 -13.11
N TYR A 25 -4.27 -11.24 -11.90
CA TYR A 25 -3.19 -11.80 -11.08
C TYR A 25 -3.80 -12.75 -10.05
N TYR A 26 -3.06 -13.76 -9.58
CA TYR A 26 -3.49 -14.59 -8.45
C TYR A 26 -3.90 -13.74 -7.22
N ARG A 27 -5.20 -13.66 -6.89
CA ARG A 27 -5.85 -12.90 -5.79
C ARG A 27 -5.30 -11.48 -5.55
N ALA A 28 -6.15 -10.46 -5.49
CA ALA A 28 -5.68 -9.09 -5.26
C ALA A 28 -6.50 -8.30 -4.25
N ILE A 29 -5.86 -7.30 -3.65
CA ILE A 29 -6.47 -6.29 -2.80
C ILE A 29 -6.17 -4.93 -3.43
N ASN A 30 -7.22 -4.20 -3.81
CA ASN A 30 -7.08 -2.85 -4.36
C ASN A 30 -6.91 -1.83 -3.22
N LEU A 31 -5.79 -1.09 -3.21
CA LEU A 31 -5.49 -0.10 -2.17
C LEU A 31 -6.45 1.10 -2.18
N GLY A 32 -7.16 1.34 -3.29
CA GLY A 32 -8.02 2.53 -3.45
C GLY A 32 -7.23 3.79 -3.81
N PHE A 33 -6.04 3.65 -4.38
CA PHE A 33 -5.27 4.76 -4.92
C PHE A 33 -5.92 5.32 -6.21
N PRO A 34 -5.91 6.65 -6.41
CA PRO A 34 -5.45 7.68 -5.48
C PRO A 34 -6.51 7.98 -4.40
N ASN A 35 -6.07 8.12 -3.16
CA ASN A 35 -6.91 8.66 -2.08
C ASN A 35 -6.99 10.21 -2.18
N GLU A 36 -7.72 10.87 -1.28
CA GLU A 36 -7.86 12.34 -1.31
C GLU A 36 -6.53 13.10 -1.15
N PHE A 37 -5.59 12.58 -0.35
CA PHE A 37 -4.26 13.16 -0.22
C PHE A 37 -3.48 13.05 -1.53
N ASP A 38 -3.47 11.87 -2.15
CA ASP A 38 -2.79 11.62 -3.44
C ASP A 38 -3.33 12.58 -4.51
N LYS A 39 -4.66 12.72 -4.60
CA LYS A 39 -5.32 13.67 -5.51
C LYS A 39 -4.89 15.11 -5.23
N SER A 40 -4.81 15.52 -3.96
CA SER A 40 -4.36 16.87 -3.59
C SER A 40 -2.91 17.16 -3.99
N LYS A 41 -2.07 16.11 -4.08
CA LYS A 41 -0.68 16.19 -4.56
C LYS A 41 -0.56 16.12 -6.09
N GLY A 42 -1.69 15.99 -6.80
CA GLY A 42 -1.74 15.82 -8.24
C GLY A 42 -1.32 14.43 -8.70
N TYR A 43 -1.23 13.45 -7.78
CA TYR A 43 -0.96 12.07 -8.14
C TYR A 43 -2.14 11.48 -8.89
N SER A 44 -1.83 10.71 -9.92
CA SER A 44 -2.81 10.10 -10.82
C SER A 44 -2.37 8.69 -11.17
N GLY A 45 -3.33 7.87 -11.58
CA GLY A 45 -3.14 6.44 -11.81
C GLY A 45 -4.34 5.68 -11.29
N ASN A 46 -4.30 4.37 -11.44
CA ASN A 46 -5.32 3.47 -10.93
C ASN A 46 -4.68 2.10 -10.64
N ASN A 47 -5.46 1.22 -10.01
CA ASN A 47 -5.15 -0.20 -9.92
C ASN A 47 -3.83 -0.51 -9.18
N LEU A 48 -3.43 0.29 -8.19
CA LEU A 48 -2.35 -0.10 -7.28
C LEU A 48 -2.88 -1.14 -6.31
N MET A 49 -2.41 -2.37 -6.48
CA MET A 49 -2.89 -3.55 -5.76
C MET A 49 -1.78 -4.22 -4.98
N ILE A 50 -2.17 -4.94 -3.93
CA ILE A 50 -1.38 -6.03 -3.36
C ILE A 50 -1.88 -7.31 -4.02
N HIS A 51 -1.01 -8.05 -4.70
CA HIS A 51 -1.43 -9.23 -5.47
C HIS A 51 -0.35 -10.32 -5.47
N GLY A 52 -0.74 -11.56 -5.82
CA GLY A 52 0.19 -12.67 -6.05
C GLY A 52 0.94 -12.56 -7.37
N GLU A 53 1.80 -13.52 -7.69
CA GLU A 53 2.72 -13.51 -8.84
C GLU A 53 3.85 -12.46 -8.80
N CYS A 54 4.86 -12.61 -9.66
CA CYS A 54 6.10 -11.83 -9.61
C CYS A 54 6.14 -10.58 -10.50
N LYS A 55 5.01 -10.12 -11.07
CA LYS A 55 5.01 -8.93 -11.96
C LYS A 55 4.57 -7.68 -11.21
N SER A 56 5.48 -6.73 -10.95
CA SER A 56 5.10 -5.40 -10.45
C SER A 56 5.39 -4.31 -11.48
N ILE A 57 4.33 -3.58 -11.86
CA ILE A 57 4.41 -2.30 -12.58
C ILE A 57 3.80 -1.26 -11.63
N GLY A 58 4.47 -1.00 -10.50
CA GLY A 58 3.98 -0.14 -9.41
C GLY A 58 3.12 -0.82 -8.34
N CYS A 59 2.62 -2.04 -8.57
CA CYS A 59 1.88 -2.82 -7.57
C CYS A 59 2.79 -3.54 -6.55
N TYR A 60 2.22 -3.95 -5.41
CA TYR A 60 2.90 -4.78 -4.42
C TYR A 60 2.72 -6.26 -4.76
N ALA A 61 3.69 -6.80 -5.48
CA ALA A 61 3.75 -8.21 -5.84
C ALA A 61 4.21 -9.06 -4.65
N MET A 62 3.42 -10.06 -4.29
CA MET A 62 3.67 -11.08 -3.28
C MET A 62 3.79 -12.44 -3.96
N THR A 63 4.41 -13.42 -3.30
CA THR A 63 4.25 -14.81 -3.77
C THR A 63 2.79 -15.25 -3.57
N ASN A 64 2.30 -16.19 -4.39
CA ASN A 64 0.93 -16.70 -4.27
C ASN A 64 0.63 -17.20 -2.85
N ARG A 65 1.60 -17.88 -2.23
CA ARG A 65 1.48 -18.36 -0.85
C ARG A 65 1.21 -17.22 0.15
N TYR A 66 2.02 -16.18 0.13
CA TYR A 66 1.82 -15.04 1.03
C TYR A 66 0.56 -14.27 0.70
N MET A 67 0.22 -14.17 -0.59
CA MET A 67 -1.02 -13.52 -1.00
C MET A 67 -2.26 -14.27 -0.49
N ASP A 68 -2.23 -15.60 -0.48
CA ASP A 68 -3.29 -16.42 0.10
C ASP A 68 -3.50 -16.13 1.58
N GLU A 69 -2.42 -16.09 2.35
CA GLU A 69 -2.47 -15.79 3.80
C GLU A 69 -3.04 -14.37 4.02
N ILE A 70 -2.49 -13.36 3.33
CA ILE A 70 -2.95 -11.97 3.42
C ILE A 70 -4.43 -11.86 3.06
N TYR A 71 -4.85 -12.51 1.97
CA TYR A 71 -6.22 -12.45 1.48
C TYR A 71 -7.18 -13.11 2.47
N GLN A 72 -6.83 -14.29 3.00
CA GLN A 72 -7.65 -15.01 3.98
C GLN A 72 -7.82 -14.21 5.27
N TYR A 73 -6.76 -13.57 5.78
CA TYR A 73 -6.89 -12.71 6.95
C TYR A 73 -7.79 -11.49 6.68
N ALA A 74 -7.64 -10.87 5.52
CA ALA A 74 -8.47 -9.73 5.14
C ALA A 74 -9.95 -10.13 5.02
N GLU A 75 -10.23 -11.21 4.29
CA GLU A 75 -11.57 -11.76 4.12
C GLU A 75 -12.21 -12.15 5.46
N SER A 76 -11.46 -12.84 6.32
CA SER A 76 -11.90 -13.22 7.66
C SER A 76 -12.22 -12.00 8.51
N ALA A 77 -11.39 -10.95 8.51
CA ALA A 77 -11.65 -9.73 9.26
C ALA A 77 -12.99 -9.08 8.84
N PHE A 78 -13.25 -8.98 7.53
CA PHE A 78 -14.53 -8.46 7.04
C PHE A 78 -15.71 -9.36 7.37
N TYR A 79 -15.55 -10.68 7.26
CA TYR A 79 -16.60 -11.65 7.61
C TYR A 79 -17.00 -11.55 9.09
N HIS A 80 -16.05 -11.26 9.97
CA HIS A 80 -16.28 -11.08 11.41
C HIS A 80 -16.65 -9.63 11.80
N GLY A 81 -17.03 -8.79 10.84
CA GLY A 81 -17.65 -7.49 11.09
C GLY A 81 -16.69 -6.29 11.14
N GLN A 82 -15.40 -6.47 10.86
CA GLN A 82 -14.52 -5.32 10.65
C GLN A 82 -14.95 -4.58 9.38
N LEU A 83 -15.16 -3.26 9.45
CA LEU A 83 -15.67 -2.49 8.30
C LEU A 83 -14.57 -2.07 7.31
N ALA A 84 -13.34 -1.89 7.82
CA ALA A 84 -12.20 -1.45 7.04
C ALA A 84 -10.89 -1.99 7.62
N ILE A 85 -9.94 -2.31 6.75
CA ILE A 85 -8.55 -2.62 7.10
C ILE A 85 -7.69 -1.41 6.74
N LYS A 86 -6.90 -0.93 7.70
CA LYS A 86 -5.93 0.15 7.48
C LYS A 86 -4.64 -0.45 6.94
N ILE A 87 -4.15 0.11 5.84
CA ILE A 87 -2.87 -0.29 5.23
C ILE A 87 -1.95 0.93 5.28
N ASN A 88 -0.85 0.78 6.01
CA ASN A 88 0.17 1.81 6.14
C ASN A 88 1.39 1.37 5.34
N ILE A 89 1.84 2.22 4.42
CA ILE A 89 2.91 1.90 3.50
C ILE A 89 4.05 2.89 3.71
N TYR A 90 5.21 2.35 4.04
CA TYR A 90 6.40 3.11 4.35
C TYR A 90 7.53 2.76 3.36
N PRO A 91 8.41 3.71 3.02
CA PRO A 91 9.50 3.49 2.06
C PRO A 91 10.54 2.47 2.57
N PHE A 92 10.67 2.37 3.89
CA PHE A 92 11.59 1.50 4.61
C PHE A 92 11.20 1.46 6.09
N ARG A 93 11.84 0.61 6.89
CA ARG A 93 11.73 0.67 8.36
C ARG A 93 12.23 2.03 8.86
N MET A 94 11.35 2.88 9.37
CA MET A 94 11.66 4.31 9.61
C MET A 94 12.45 4.56 10.90
N THR A 95 13.50 3.78 11.15
CA THR A 95 14.39 3.97 12.31
C THR A 95 15.17 5.28 12.17
N PRO A 96 15.62 5.90 13.28
CA PRO A 96 16.45 7.10 13.22
C PRO A 96 17.72 6.93 12.37
N GLN A 97 18.28 5.72 12.34
CA GLN A 97 19.45 5.39 11.52
C GLN A 97 19.12 5.45 10.02
N ASN A 98 18.00 4.85 9.61
CA ASN A 98 17.55 4.88 8.21
C ASN A 98 17.14 6.29 7.79
N MET A 99 16.44 7.03 8.64
CA MET A 99 16.09 8.43 8.36
C MET A 99 17.34 9.30 8.15
N ARG A 100 18.40 9.11 8.95
CA ARG A 100 19.68 9.80 8.71
C ARG A 100 20.34 9.37 7.41
N ARG A 101 20.30 8.08 7.07
CA ARG A 101 20.87 7.53 5.83
C ARG A 101 20.26 8.17 4.59
N TYR A 102 18.95 8.41 4.60
CA TYR A 102 18.22 8.95 3.46
C TYR A 102 17.91 10.45 3.52
N LYS A 103 18.61 11.20 4.38
CA LYS A 103 18.36 12.64 4.63
C LYS A 103 18.43 13.56 3.40
N ASN A 104 19.14 13.14 2.35
CA ASN A 104 19.36 13.92 1.13
C ASN A 104 18.41 13.53 -0.01
N ASN A 105 17.43 12.66 0.23
CA ASN A 105 16.44 12.28 -0.78
C ASN A 105 15.35 13.36 -0.92
N ASP A 106 14.85 13.56 -2.13
CA ASP A 106 13.80 14.55 -2.41
C ASP A 106 12.51 14.30 -1.60
N ASN A 107 12.21 13.03 -1.28
CA ASN A 107 11.04 12.65 -0.49
C ASN A 107 11.27 12.80 1.03
N PHE A 108 12.44 13.22 1.49
CA PHE A 108 12.79 13.19 2.92
C PHE A 108 11.84 14.00 3.80
N LEU A 109 11.35 15.16 3.32
CA LEU A 109 10.37 15.97 4.06
C LEU A 109 9.02 15.26 4.21
N PHE A 110 8.60 14.53 3.19
CA PHE A 110 7.41 13.69 3.25
C PHE A 110 7.62 12.49 4.19
N TRP A 111 8.78 11.85 4.13
CA TRP A 111 9.12 10.75 5.04
C TRP A 111 9.18 11.18 6.50
N LYS A 112 9.63 12.40 6.81
CA LYS A 112 9.50 12.94 8.17
C LYS A 112 8.05 13.00 8.64
N GLN A 113 7.11 13.37 7.77
CA GLN A 113 5.68 13.38 8.12
C GLN A 113 5.17 11.96 8.38
N LEU A 114 5.57 10.99 7.55
CA LEU A 114 5.23 9.57 7.74
C LEU A 114 5.82 8.97 9.03
N GLN A 115 7.02 9.40 9.42
CA GLN A 115 7.73 8.87 10.59
C GLN A 115 6.89 8.99 11.87
N HIS A 116 6.20 10.11 12.06
CA HIS A 116 5.36 10.33 13.24
C HIS A 116 4.25 9.27 13.38
N ALA A 117 3.65 8.87 12.27
CA ALA A 117 2.66 7.80 12.27
C ALA A 117 3.31 6.42 12.42
N TYR A 118 4.50 6.20 11.84
CA TYR A 118 5.26 4.96 12.01
C TYR A 118 5.64 4.72 13.48
N GLU A 119 5.94 5.77 14.24
CA GLU A 119 6.29 5.67 15.67
C GLU A 119 5.06 5.45 16.58
N TYR A 120 3.85 5.69 16.07
CA TYR A 120 2.61 5.53 16.82
C TYR A 120 2.02 4.11 16.79
N TYR A 121 2.20 3.38 15.67
CA TYR A 121 1.67 2.02 15.45
C TYR A 121 2.76 0.95 15.61
#